data_AF-A0A439DN07-F1
#
_entry.id   AF-A0A439DN07-F1
#
_cell.length_a   1.000
_cell.length_b   1.000
_cell.length_c   1.000
_cell.angle_alpha   90.00
_cell.angle_beta   90.00
_cell.angle_gamma   90.00
#
_symmetry.space_group_name_H-M   'P 1'
#
loop_
_entity.id
_entity.type
_entity.pdbx_description
1 polymer ?
#
loop_
_entity_poly.entity_id
_entity_poly.type
_entity_poly.pdbx_seq_one_letter_code
_entity_poly.pdbx_strand_id
1 'polypeptide(L)'
;MTVYALDLDKVQHTIRETLVSKVLPAIESDSAKGELHAVIEMLDNLAGRLAWAAEPREETLARTRDLAARLGIDDVPADLPAARRELGDALAAAYADGNGAEIARAVAEFTAADVRAEISKGLLPGLPD
;
A
#
# COMPACT_ATOMS: atom_id res chain seq x y z
N MET A 1 29.23 -12.01 16.05
CA MET A 1 28.67 -12.47 14.76
C MET A 1 28.10 -11.23 14.08
N THR A 2 28.87 -10.62 13.18
CA THR A 2 28.51 -9.35 12.54
C THR A 2 27.53 -9.66 11.43
N VAL A 3 26.23 -9.43 11.68
CA VAL A 3 25.23 -9.46 10.62
C VAL A 3 25.52 -8.25 9.74
N TYR A 4 26.14 -8.46 8.58
CA TYR A 4 26.10 -7.46 7.52
C TYR A 4 24.63 -7.28 7.19
N ALA A 5 24.06 -6.15 7.63
CA ALA A 5 22.73 -5.76 7.20
C ALA A 5 22.80 -5.62 5.69
N LEU A 6 22.33 -6.65 4.99
CA LEU A 6 22.13 -6.58 3.55
C LEU A 6 21.13 -5.46 3.34
N ASP A 7 21.56 -4.40 2.66
CA ASP A 7 20.67 -3.37 2.17
C ASP A 7 19.77 -4.02 1.10
N LEU A 8 18.59 -4.48 1.54
CA LEU A 8 17.65 -5.23 0.73
C LEU A 8 17.14 -4.39 -0.44
N ASP A 9 17.00 -3.08 -0.27
CA ASP A 9 16.62 -2.15 -1.33
C ASP A 9 17.69 -2.12 -2.41
N LYS A 10 18.97 -2.01 -2.01
CA LYS A 10 20.09 -2.04 -2.95
C LYS A 10 20.20 -3.36 -3.71
N VAL A 11 19.99 -4.48 -3.03
CA VAL A 11 20.00 -5.81 -3.67
C VAL A 11 18.85 -5.95 -4.66
N GLN A 12 17.64 -5.56 -4.26
CA GLN A 12 16.45 -5.65 -5.10
C GLN A 12 16.57 -4.72 -6.32
N HIS A 13 17.09 -3.49 -6.14
CA HIS A 13 17.41 -2.58 -7.24
C HIS A 13 18.41 -3.19 -8.23
N THR A 14 19.49 -3.79 -7.72
CA THR A 14 20.55 -4.40 -8.55
C THR A 14 20.01 -5.60 -9.35
N ILE A 15 19.17 -6.43 -8.74
CA ILE A 15 18.49 -7.55 -9.41
C ILE A 15 17.60 -7.02 -10.53
N ARG A 16 16.72 -6.06 -10.22
CA ARG A 16 15.82 -5.44 -11.20
C ARG A 16 16.59 -4.82 -12.37
N GLU A 17 17.62 -4.02 -12.09
CA GLU A 17 18.44 -3.38 -13.11
C GLU A 17 19.11 -4.43 -14.01
N THR A 18 19.63 -5.50 -13.43
CA THR A 18 20.24 -6.61 -14.19
C THR A 18 19.23 -7.30 -15.09
N LEU A 19 18.02 -7.58 -14.58
CA LEU A 19 16.95 -8.20 -15.35
C LEU A 19 16.54 -7.33 -16.54
N VAL A 20 16.37 -6.02 -16.34
CA VAL A 20 15.95 -5.07 -17.37
C VAL A 20 17.06 -4.80 -18.40
N SER A 21 18.27 -4.52 -17.95
CA SER A 21 19.35 -4.00 -18.80
C SER A 21 20.18 -5.09 -19.48
N LYS A 22 20.24 -6.30 -18.89
CA LYS A 22 21.09 -7.39 -19.37
C LYS A 22 20.31 -8.62 -19.79
N VAL A 23 19.35 -9.07 -18.97
CA VAL A 23 18.65 -10.34 -19.22
C VAL A 23 17.57 -10.17 -20.29
N LEU A 24 16.69 -9.18 -20.13
CA LEU A 24 15.57 -8.96 -21.05
C LEU A 24 16.01 -8.77 -22.52
N PRO A 25 17.06 -7.98 -22.84
CA PRO A 25 17.53 -7.84 -24.22
C PRO A 25 18.16 -9.10 -24.79
N ALA A 26 18.64 -10.02 -23.94
CA ALA A 26 19.31 -11.25 -24.34
C ALA A 26 18.34 -12.41 -24.57
N ILE A 27 17.05 -12.25 -24.24
CA ILE A 27 16.03 -13.28 -24.51
C ILE A 27 15.58 -13.16 -25.96
N GLU A 28 15.63 -14.27 -26.70
CA GLU A 28 15.17 -14.32 -28.09
C GLU A 28 13.67 -14.64 -28.20
N SER A 29 13.13 -15.44 -27.29
CA SER A 29 11.73 -15.86 -27.28
C SER A 29 10.79 -14.75 -26.78
N ASP A 30 9.80 -14.37 -27.59
CA ASP A 30 8.83 -13.33 -27.22
C ASP A 30 7.91 -13.74 -26.06
N SER A 31 7.56 -15.04 -25.94
CA SER A 31 6.80 -15.52 -24.78
C SER A 31 7.62 -15.42 -23.49
N ALA A 32 8.91 -15.76 -23.56
CA ALA A 32 9.82 -15.64 -22.41
C ALA A 32 10.08 -14.17 -22.02
N LYS A 33 10.10 -13.24 -22.99
CA LYS A 33 10.14 -11.80 -22.69
C LYS A 33 8.88 -11.35 -21.96
N GLY A 34 7.70 -11.79 -22.40
CA GLY A 34 6.43 -11.48 -21.75
C GLY A 34 6.39 -11.96 -20.29
N GLU A 35 6.84 -13.19 -20.04
CA GLU A 35 6.96 -13.71 -18.67
C GLU A 35 7.97 -12.92 -17.83
N LEU A 36 9.13 -12.57 -18.38
CA LEU A 36 10.13 -11.77 -17.67
C LEU A 36 9.62 -10.35 -17.37
N HIS A 37 8.84 -9.74 -18.26
CA HIS A 37 8.17 -8.47 -17.99
C HIS A 37 7.22 -8.58 -16.80
N ALA A 38 6.40 -9.63 -16.74
CA ALA A 38 5.52 -9.87 -15.60
C ALA A 38 6.29 -10.07 -14.28
N VAL A 39 7.45 -10.74 -14.33
CA VAL A 39 8.33 -10.91 -13.16
C VAL A 39 8.91 -9.56 -12.71
N ILE A 40 9.38 -8.72 -13.64
CA ILE A 40 9.90 -7.38 -13.32
C ILE A 40 8.81 -6.52 -12.70
N GLU A 41 7.58 -6.54 -13.25
CA GLU A 41 6.45 -5.84 -12.66
C GLU A 41 6.12 -6.36 -11.25
N MET A 42 6.16 -7.67 -11.03
CA MET A 42 5.95 -8.25 -9.70
C MET A 42 7.04 -7.79 -8.73
N LEU A 43 8.31 -7.73 -9.16
CA LEU A 43 9.41 -7.23 -8.35
C LEU A 43 9.26 -5.74 -8.02
N ASP A 44 8.79 -4.92 -8.97
CA ASP A 44 8.52 -3.50 -8.75
C ASP A 44 7.38 -3.27 -7.76
N ASN A 45 6.33 -4.09 -7.84
CA ASN A 45 5.24 -4.08 -6.87
C ASN A 45 5.69 -4.56 -5.49
N LEU A 46 6.58 -5.56 -5.42
CA LEU A 46 7.16 -6.04 -4.18
C LEU A 46 8.13 -5.01 -3.57
N ALA A 47 8.85 -4.24 -4.37
CA ALA A 47 9.75 -3.17 -3.91
C ALA A 47 9.04 -2.23 -2.94
N GLY A 48 7.86 -1.75 -3.34
CA GLY A 48 7.05 -0.83 -2.54
C GLY A 48 6.51 -1.45 -1.25
N ARG A 49 6.45 -2.79 -1.16
CA ARG A 49 5.95 -3.54 0.01
C ARG A 49 7.08 -4.05 0.91
N LEU A 50 8.25 -4.33 0.33
CA LEU A 50 9.47 -4.76 1.02
C LEU A 50 10.20 -3.58 1.66
N ALA A 51 10.09 -2.40 1.04
CA ALA A 51 10.31 -1.15 1.73
C ALA A 51 9.28 -1.06 2.85
N TRP A 52 9.64 -1.60 4.03
CA TRP A 52 9.00 -1.31 5.31
C TRP A 52 9.26 0.17 5.66
N ALA A 53 8.98 1.06 4.72
CA ALA A 53 9.25 2.47 4.84
C ALA A 53 8.36 2.98 5.98
N ALA A 54 9.02 3.61 6.95
CA ALA A 54 8.33 4.19 8.09
C ALA A 54 7.30 5.23 7.62
N GLU A 55 7.59 5.97 6.54
CA GLU A 55 6.70 6.99 5.96
C GLU A 55 5.32 6.45 5.55
N PRO A 56 5.18 5.44 4.66
CA PRO A 56 3.86 4.87 4.33
C PRO A 56 3.08 4.36 5.56
N ARG A 57 3.79 3.83 6.56
CA ARG A 57 3.15 3.37 7.81
C ARG A 57 2.67 4.54 8.65
N GLU A 58 3.45 5.60 8.76
CA GLU A 58 3.10 6.83 9.49
C GLU A 58 1.95 7.56 8.82
N GLU A 59 1.93 7.65 7.48
CA GLU A 59 0.80 8.17 6.73
C GLU A 59 -0.47 7.35 6.95
N THR A 60 -0.38 6.02 6.93
CA THR A 60 -1.52 5.14 7.17
C THR A 60 -2.05 5.30 8.60
N LEU A 61 -1.16 5.45 9.58
CA LEU A 61 -1.51 5.78 10.96
C LEU A 61 -2.17 7.15 11.06
N ALA A 62 -1.65 8.16 10.37
CA ALA A 62 -2.22 9.51 10.35
C ALA A 62 -3.64 9.51 9.77
N ARG A 63 -3.87 8.83 8.63
CA ARG A 63 -5.20 8.67 8.02
C ARG A 63 -6.17 7.94 8.97
N THR A 64 -5.69 6.90 9.65
CA THR A 64 -6.50 6.14 10.62
C THR A 64 -6.91 7.01 11.81
N ARG A 65 -6.02 7.86 12.32
CA ARG A 65 -6.34 8.81 13.40
C ARG A 65 -7.30 9.91 12.97
N ASP A 66 -7.17 10.43 11.74
CA ASP A 66 -8.11 11.44 11.22
C ASP A 66 -9.53 10.88 11.13
N LEU A 67 -9.70 9.66 10.61
CA LEU A 67 -11.01 9.02 10.56
C LEU A 67 -11.57 8.75 11.96
N ALA A 68 -10.73 8.27 12.89
CA ALA A 68 -11.14 8.09 14.28
C ALA A 68 -11.62 9.37 14.95
N ALA A 69 -10.91 10.49 14.76
CA ALA A 69 -11.32 11.79 15.29
C ALA A 69 -12.70 12.22 14.75
N ARG A 70 -12.97 11.99 13.47
CA ARG A 70 -14.28 12.25 12.85
C ARG A 70 -15.39 11.34 13.38
N LEU A 71 -15.03 10.17 13.92
CA LEU A 71 -15.94 9.24 14.59
C LEU A 71 -16.06 9.51 16.10
N GLY A 72 -15.35 10.51 16.64
CA GLY A 72 -15.34 10.82 18.08
C GLY A 72 -14.52 9.87 18.94
N ILE A 73 -13.52 9.19 18.36
CA ILE A 73 -12.58 8.32 19.08
C ILE A 73 -11.32 9.11 19.38
N ASP A 74 -11.09 9.40 20.67
CA ASP A 74 -9.97 10.26 21.12
C ASP A 74 -8.65 9.50 21.33
N ASP A 75 -8.68 8.20 21.63
CA ASP A 75 -7.49 7.40 21.93
C ASP A 75 -7.39 6.16 21.03
N VAL A 76 -6.79 6.33 19.86
CA VAL A 76 -6.61 5.26 18.89
C VAL A 76 -5.35 4.47 19.18
N PRO A 77 -5.42 3.12 19.28
CA PRO A 77 -4.26 2.28 19.46
C PRO A 77 -3.14 2.56 18.44
N ALA A 78 -1.87 2.56 18.90
CA ALA A 78 -0.71 2.64 18.01
C ALA A 78 -0.57 1.40 17.10
N ASP A 79 -1.22 0.29 17.47
CA ASP A 79 -1.31 -0.91 16.67
C ASP A 79 -2.40 -0.77 15.60
N LEU A 80 -2.00 -0.72 14.33
CA LEU A 80 -2.89 -0.50 13.18
C LEU A 80 -4.04 -1.54 13.10
N PRO A 81 -3.81 -2.86 13.28
CA PRO A 81 -4.88 -3.85 13.33
C PRO A 81 -5.87 -3.66 14.47
N ALA A 82 -5.43 -3.22 15.66
CA ALA A 82 -6.32 -2.89 16.77
C ALA A 82 -7.14 -1.62 16.47
N ALA A 83 -6.47 -0.55 16.01
CA ALA A 83 -7.12 0.70 15.62
C ALA A 83 -8.21 0.46 14.57
N ARG A 84 -7.91 -0.26 13.50
CA ARG A 84 -8.87 -0.53 12.41
C ARG A 84 -10.09 -1.34 12.87
N ARG A 85 -9.95 -2.20 13.89
CA ARG A 85 -11.10 -2.90 14.48
C ARG A 85 -12.02 -1.94 15.23
N GLU A 86 -11.43 -1.08 16.06
CA GLU A 86 -12.18 -0.09 16.84
C GLU A 86 -12.93 0.93 15.94
N LEU A 87 -12.28 1.39 14.85
CA LEU A 87 -12.96 2.18 13.83
C LEU A 87 -14.13 1.42 13.18
N GLY A 88 -13.95 0.12 12.90
CA GLY A 88 -15.01 -0.72 12.34
C GLY A 88 -16.24 -0.81 13.24
N ASP A 89 -16.02 -0.97 14.55
CA ASP A 89 -17.08 -1.04 15.54
C ASP A 89 -17.82 0.31 15.68
N ALA A 90 -17.07 1.42 15.70
CA ALA A 90 -17.65 2.77 15.75
C ALA A 90 -18.45 3.10 14.47
N LEU A 91 -17.96 2.69 13.30
CA LEU A 91 -18.70 2.82 12.04
C LEU A 91 -20.00 2.02 12.05
N ALA A 92 -19.96 0.78 12.53
CA ALA A 92 -21.15 -0.06 12.63
C ALA A 92 -22.23 0.60 13.53
N ALA A 93 -21.83 1.19 14.65
CA ALA A 93 -22.72 1.95 15.52
C ALA A 93 -23.27 3.21 14.83
N ALA A 94 -22.40 4.01 14.21
CA ALA A 94 -22.78 5.23 13.49
C ALA A 94 -23.80 5.00 12.36
N TYR A 95 -23.66 3.89 11.61
CA TYR A 95 -24.62 3.51 10.58
C TYR A 95 -25.96 3.06 11.18
N ALA A 96 -25.95 2.37 12.33
CA ALA A 96 -27.17 1.95 13.01
C ALA A 96 -27.95 3.14 13.59
N ASP A 97 -27.26 4.18 14.05
CA ASP A 97 -27.85 5.37 14.69
C ASP A 97 -28.32 6.45 13.69
N GLY A 98 -28.15 6.23 12.39
CA GLY A 98 -28.66 7.13 11.34
C GLY A 98 -27.82 8.39 11.09
N ASN A 99 -26.62 8.50 11.67
CA ASN A 99 -25.65 9.59 11.41
C ASN A 99 -24.87 9.38 10.09
N GLY A 100 -25.60 9.05 9.02
CA GLY A 100 -25.01 8.36 7.86
C GLY A 100 -24.28 9.24 6.84
N ALA A 101 -24.68 10.49 6.63
CA ALA A 101 -24.20 11.25 5.46
C ALA A 101 -22.74 11.74 5.58
N GLU A 102 -22.40 12.37 6.70
CA GLU A 102 -21.03 12.88 6.93
C GLU A 102 -20.03 11.75 7.17
N ILE A 103 -20.47 10.72 7.91
CA ILE A 103 -19.66 9.54 8.20
C ILE A 103 -19.43 8.71 6.93
N ALA A 104 -20.43 8.53 6.07
CA ALA A 104 -20.24 7.87 4.78
C ALA A 104 -19.27 8.63 3.87
N ARG A 105 -19.28 9.98 3.90
CA ARG A 105 -18.31 10.78 3.16
C ARG A 105 -16.88 10.58 3.68
N ALA A 106 -16.69 10.58 5.01
CA ALA A 106 -15.39 10.32 5.62
C ALA A 106 -14.85 8.91 5.29
N VAL A 107 -15.73 7.88 5.31
CA VAL A 107 -15.36 6.52 4.89
C VAL A 107 -15.00 6.45 3.42
N ALA A 108 -15.76 7.14 2.54
CA ALA A 108 -15.47 7.17 1.11
C ALA A 108 -14.11 7.83 0.82
N GLU A 109 -13.81 8.95 1.48
CA GLU A 109 -12.50 9.63 1.39
C GLU A 109 -11.36 8.71 1.87
N PHE A 110 -11.52 8.07 3.03
CA PHE A 110 -10.54 7.12 3.58
C PHE A 110 -10.31 5.94 2.63
N THR A 111 -11.38 5.34 2.12
CA THR A 111 -11.32 4.17 1.23
C THR A 111 -10.67 4.52 -0.11
N ALA A 112 -10.99 5.69 -0.68
CA ALA A 112 -10.38 6.14 -1.93
C ALA A 112 -8.86 6.38 -1.79
N ALA A 113 -8.42 6.85 -0.62
CA ALA A 113 -7.00 7.03 -0.33
C ALA A 113 -6.27 5.69 -0.14
N ASP A 114 -6.85 4.74 0.61
CA ASP A 114 -6.27 3.40 0.80
C ASP A 114 -6.24 2.62 -0.52
N VAL A 115 -7.29 2.69 -1.35
CA VAL A 115 -7.32 2.07 -2.67
C VAL A 115 -6.24 2.65 -3.59
N ARG A 116 -6.04 3.97 -3.62
CA ARG A 116 -4.95 4.59 -4.38
C ARG A 116 -3.55 4.14 -3.92
N ALA A 117 -3.39 3.85 -2.63
CA ALA A 117 -2.14 3.37 -2.07
C ALA A 117 -1.87 1.88 -2.38
N GLU A 118 -2.92 1.06 -2.52
CA GLU A 118 -2.84 -0.39 -2.75
C GLU A 118 -2.93 -0.80 -4.24
N ILE A 119 -3.40 0.09 -5.11
CA ILE A 119 -3.42 -0.16 -6.56
C ILE A 119 -1.98 -0.14 -7.11
N SER A 120 -1.64 -1.18 -7.87
CA SER A 120 -0.38 -1.29 -8.63
C SER A 120 -0.07 0.03 -9.36
N LYS A 121 1.17 0.52 -9.24
CA LYS A 121 1.60 1.76 -9.90
C LYS A 121 1.39 1.74 -11.42
N GLY A 122 1.38 0.56 -12.03
CA GLY A 122 1.10 0.37 -13.46
C GLY A 122 -0.38 0.55 -13.85
N LEU A 123 -1.31 0.48 -12.91
CA LEU A 123 -2.76 0.65 -13.13
C LEU A 123 -3.25 2.08 -12.82
N LEU A 124 -2.44 2.91 -12.14
CA LEU A 124 -2.77 4.30 -11.80
C LEU A 124 -3.13 5.18 -13.02
N PRO A 125 -2.48 5.07 -14.20
CA PRO A 125 -2.84 5.87 -15.37
C PRO A 125 -4.22 5.54 -15.99
N GLY A 126 -4.85 4.43 -15.59
CA GLY A 126 -6.13 3.97 -16.13
C GLY A 126 -7.34 4.27 -15.23
N LEU A 127 -7.15 4.90 -14.08
CA LEU A 127 -8.25 5.27 -13.19
C LEU A 127 -8.88 6.60 -13.63
N PRO A 128 -10.22 6.72 -13.60
CA PRO A 128 -10.89 8.00 -13.80
C PRO A 128 -10.52 8.99 -12.67
N ASP A 129 -10.43 10.27 -13.02
CA ASP A 129 -10.18 11.40 -12.10
C ASP A 129 -11.21 11.49 -10.96
#